data_AF-A0A2Z4J9X0-F1
#
_entry.id   AF-A0A2Z4J9X0-F1
#
_cell.length_a   1.000
_cell.length_b   1.000
_cell.length_c   1.000
_cell.angle_alpha   90.00
_cell.angle_beta   90.00
_cell.angle_gamma   90.00
#
_symmetry.space_group_name_H-M   'P 1'
#
loop_
_entity.id
_entity.type
_entity.pdbx_description
1 polymer ?
#
loop_
_entity_poly.entity_id
_entity_poly.type
_entity_poly.pdbx_seq_one_letter_code
_entity_poly.pdbx_strand_id
1 'polypeptide(L)'
;MLVSHWNSDRESSLHVMNRSLDPINEVSVAFQARTAQLNGQQPPRGLVLFVIKLGSLPPCSEVVFSEKTVGLRWKVADVNKIDVQHGVRPGIPRGNGTWRPLNALQRLEILGLFFTDKDGAQWVRDEKSHLEAQSDIISYPGEGPANSPGRIVRAPQVKPLDSCGEG
;
A
#
# COMPACT_ATOMS: atom_id res chain seq x y z
N MET A 1 18.65 9.72 0.01
CA MET A 1 17.24 9.48 0.43
C MET A 1 17.05 8.01 0.83
N LEU A 2 16.94 7.68 2.13
CA LEU A 2 17.14 6.31 2.65
C LEU A 2 15.99 5.33 2.40
N VAL A 3 14.74 5.79 2.49
CA VAL A 3 13.54 4.99 2.18
C VAL A 3 12.79 5.73 1.09
N SER A 4 12.21 5.08 0.09
CA SER A 4 11.53 5.75 -1.02
C SER A 4 10.37 4.93 -1.58
N HIS A 5 9.53 5.57 -2.38
CA HIS A 5 8.46 4.90 -3.10
C HIS A 5 8.35 5.45 -4.52
N TRP A 6 7.72 4.69 -5.41
CA TRP A 6 7.22 5.20 -6.69
C TRP A 6 6.08 4.32 -7.21
N ASN A 7 5.25 4.89 -8.07
CA ASN A 7 4.11 4.21 -8.68
C ASN A 7 4.34 4.02 -10.18
N SER A 8 4.07 2.82 -10.68
CA SER A 8 4.03 2.53 -12.13
C SER A 8 2.59 2.56 -12.60
N ASP A 9 2.18 3.62 -13.30
CA ASP A 9 0.84 3.70 -13.91
C ASP A 9 0.61 2.58 -14.93
N ARG A 10 1.66 2.19 -15.68
CA ARG A 10 1.58 1.15 -16.72
C ARG A 10 1.31 -0.24 -16.12
N GLU A 11 1.86 -0.51 -14.95
CA GLU A 11 1.77 -1.82 -14.30
C GLU A 11 0.77 -1.85 -13.14
N SER A 12 0.22 -0.70 -12.76
CA SER A 12 -0.58 -0.52 -11.55
C SER A 12 0.10 -1.15 -10.35
N SER A 13 1.36 -0.75 -10.14
CA SER A 13 2.21 -1.20 -9.05
C SER A 13 2.69 -0.05 -8.19
N LEU A 14 2.81 -0.30 -6.89
CA LEU A 14 3.47 0.57 -5.92
C LEU A 14 4.75 -0.13 -5.45
N HIS A 15 5.87 0.57 -5.57
CA HIS A 15 7.17 0.11 -5.13
C HIS A 15 7.55 0.82 -3.84
N VAL A 16 7.94 0.06 -2.82
CA VAL A 16 8.44 0.59 -1.55
C VAL A 16 9.84 0.04 -1.34
N MET A 17 10.81 0.93 -1.16
CA MET A 17 12.22 0.59 -1.13
C MET A 17 12.89 1.11 0.14
N ASN A 18 13.66 0.26 0.81
CA ASN A 18 14.72 0.69 1.71
C ASN A 18 16.02 0.73 0.92
N ARG A 19 16.53 1.93 0.62
CA ARG A 19 17.81 2.18 -0.04
C ARG A 19 18.94 2.46 0.97
N SER A 20 18.64 2.46 2.27
CA SER A 20 19.62 2.55 3.34
C SER A 20 20.51 1.32 3.42
N LEU A 21 21.72 1.50 3.95
CA LEU A 21 22.59 0.42 4.40
C LEU A 21 22.11 -0.23 5.71
N ASP A 22 21.20 0.44 6.42
CA ASP A 22 20.64 -0.02 7.67
C ASP A 22 19.21 -0.55 7.49
N PRO A 23 18.80 -1.57 8.28
CA PRO A 23 17.42 -2.01 8.29
C PRO A 23 16.49 -0.95 8.87
N ILE A 24 15.23 -0.99 8.46
CA ILE A 24 14.15 -0.24 9.09
C ILE A 24 13.11 -1.19 9.66
N ASN A 25 12.47 -0.76 10.75
CA ASN A 25 11.53 -1.56 11.52
C ASN A 25 10.15 -0.92 11.55
N GLU A 26 9.18 -1.66 12.08
CA GLU A 26 7.77 -1.28 12.22
C GLU A 26 7.14 -0.74 10.92
N VAL A 27 7.59 -1.25 9.78
CA VAL A 27 7.23 -0.69 8.47
C VAL A 27 5.74 -0.89 8.21
N SER A 28 5.03 0.20 7.96
CA SER A 28 3.63 0.23 7.57
C SER A 28 3.44 1.09 6.33
N VAL A 29 2.74 0.55 5.33
CA VAL A 29 2.47 1.23 4.06
C VAL A 29 0.98 1.49 3.96
N ALA A 30 0.58 2.75 3.82
CA ALA A 30 -0.77 3.16 3.49
C ALA A 30 -0.81 3.64 2.03
N PHE A 31 -1.68 3.05 1.21
CA PHE A 31 -1.88 3.44 -0.18
C PHE A 31 -3.32 3.19 -0.60
N GLN A 32 -3.81 3.87 -1.63
CA GLN A 32 -5.15 3.70 -2.16
C GLN A 32 -5.13 3.25 -3.61
N ALA A 33 -6.16 2.52 -4.01
CA ALA A 33 -6.47 2.28 -5.41
C ALA A 33 -7.56 3.24 -5.86
N ARG A 34 -7.24 4.14 -6.79
CA ARG A 34 -8.19 5.07 -7.38
C ARG A 34 -8.80 4.45 -8.64
N THR A 35 -10.12 4.27 -8.65
CA THR A 35 -10.82 3.78 -9.84
C THR A 35 -11.20 4.98 -10.74
N ALA A 36 -10.51 5.12 -11.87
CA ALA A 36 -10.88 6.13 -12.86
C ALA A 36 -12.16 5.70 -13.59
N GLN A 37 -13.13 6.62 -13.67
CA GLN A 37 -14.36 6.40 -14.41
C GLN A 37 -14.06 6.50 -15.92
N LEU A 38 -14.03 5.37 -16.61
CA LEU A 38 -14.19 5.35 -18.07
C LEU A 38 -15.68 5.33 -18.37
N ASN A 39 -16.17 6.29 -19.17
CA ASN A 39 -17.59 6.44 -19.51
C ASN A 39 -18.22 5.07 -19.88
N GLY A 40 -19.25 4.68 -19.12
CA GLY A 40 -20.02 3.46 -19.36
C GLY A 40 -19.36 2.13 -18.93
N GLN A 41 -18.13 2.13 -18.42
CA GLN A 41 -17.47 0.91 -17.95
C GLN A 41 -17.58 0.76 -16.43
N GLN A 42 -18.02 -0.42 -16.00
CA GLN A 42 -17.78 -0.87 -14.64
C GLN A 42 -16.26 -1.03 -14.45
N PRO A 43 -15.72 -0.62 -13.28
CA PRO A 43 -16.42 -0.41 -12.02
C PRO A 43 -16.79 1.05 -11.69
N PRO A 44 -17.76 1.29 -10.79
CA PRO A 44 -18.07 2.63 -10.29
C PRO A 44 -16.86 3.29 -9.64
N ARG A 45 -16.87 4.63 -9.61
CA ARG A 45 -15.90 5.49 -8.93
C ARG A 45 -15.79 5.06 -7.47
N GLY A 46 -14.58 4.98 -6.93
CA GLY A 46 -14.35 4.72 -5.52
C GLY A 46 -12.88 4.63 -5.12
N LEU A 47 -12.66 4.73 -3.82
CA LEU A 47 -11.35 4.66 -3.18
C LEU A 47 -11.29 3.41 -2.30
N VAL A 48 -10.31 2.56 -2.56
CA VAL A 48 -10.01 1.42 -1.68
C VAL A 48 -8.68 1.70 -1.03
N LEU A 49 -8.70 2.01 0.27
CA LEU A 49 -7.48 2.14 1.06
C LEU A 49 -6.90 0.74 1.31
N PHE A 50 -5.58 0.64 1.31
CA PHE A 50 -4.78 -0.51 1.70
C PHE A 50 -3.79 -0.06 2.77
N VAL A 51 -3.75 -0.79 3.88
CA VAL A 51 -2.80 -0.57 4.97
C VAL A 51 -2.11 -1.90 5.23
N ILE A 52 -0.81 -1.97 4.98
CA ILE A 52 -0.04 -3.21 5.06
C ILE A 52 1.12 -3.01 6.02
N LYS A 53 1.18 -3.84 7.05
CA LYS A 53 2.32 -3.93 7.97
C LYS A 53 3.32 -4.96 7.43
N LEU A 54 4.51 -4.51 7.10
CA LEU A 54 5.61 -5.35 6.63
C LEU A 54 6.50 -5.85 7.77
N GLY A 55 6.45 -5.19 8.94
CA GLY A 55 7.27 -5.55 10.09
C GLY A 55 8.66 -4.91 9.97
N SER A 56 9.51 -5.40 9.08
CA SER A 56 10.82 -4.79 8.81
C SER A 56 11.16 -4.84 7.32
N LEU A 57 12.05 -3.94 6.89
CA LEU A 57 12.68 -3.99 5.58
C LEU A 57 14.20 -4.05 5.73
N PRO A 58 14.86 -5.09 5.21
CA PRO A 58 16.32 -5.18 5.17
C PRO A 58 16.95 -3.99 4.43
N PRO A 59 18.26 -3.76 4.62
CA PRO A 59 19.02 -2.87 3.75
C PRO A 59 18.81 -3.21 2.28
N CYS A 60 18.77 -2.18 1.44
CA CYS A 60 18.80 -2.32 -0.03
C CYS A 60 17.77 -3.33 -0.53
N SER A 61 16.53 -3.14 -0.12
CA SER A 61 15.43 -4.05 -0.43
C SER A 61 14.21 -3.32 -0.96
N GLU A 62 13.37 -4.04 -1.69
CA GLU A 62 12.13 -3.58 -2.28
C GLU A 62 10.98 -4.54 -1.97
N VAL A 63 9.81 -3.96 -1.74
CA VAL A 63 8.52 -4.66 -1.82
C VAL A 63 7.68 -3.99 -2.90
N VAL A 64 7.11 -4.81 -3.78
CA VAL A 64 6.22 -4.34 -4.84
C VAL A 64 4.80 -4.80 -4.55
N PHE A 65 3.85 -3.87 -4.51
CA PHE A 65 2.43 -4.12 -4.38
C PHE A 65 1.75 -4.01 -5.75
N SER A 66 1.19 -5.12 -6.24
CA SER A 66 0.38 -5.17 -7.45
C SER A 66 -0.54 -6.41 -7.40
N GLU A 67 -1.45 -6.54 -8.37
CA GLU A 67 -2.23 -7.78 -8.53
C GLU A 67 -1.33 -9.01 -8.75
N LYS A 68 -0.20 -8.84 -9.46
CA LYS A 68 0.75 -9.93 -9.72
C LYS A 68 1.48 -10.39 -8.46
N THR A 69 1.89 -9.46 -7.59
CA THR A 69 2.70 -9.79 -6.41
C THR A 69 1.83 -10.19 -5.23
N VAL A 70 0.91 -9.34 -4.77
CA VAL A 70 0.11 -9.56 -3.56
C VAL A 70 -1.33 -9.96 -3.84
N GLY A 71 -1.82 -9.83 -5.07
CA GLY A 71 -3.21 -10.14 -5.42
C GLY A 71 -4.17 -9.17 -4.73
N LEU A 72 -4.25 -7.94 -5.25
CA LEU A 72 -5.09 -6.87 -4.75
C LEU A 72 -6.54 -7.11 -5.19
N ARG A 73 -7.39 -7.50 -4.24
CA ARG A 73 -8.82 -7.71 -4.48
C ARG A 73 -9.64 -6.63 -3.84
N TRP A 74 -10.69 -6.24 -4.52
CA TRP A 74 -11.60 -5.24 -4.01
C TRP A 74 -13.06 -5.58 -4.35
N LYS A 75 -13.99 -5.02 -3.60
CA LYS A 75 -15.42 -5.02 -3.91
C LYS A 75 -15.97 -3.63 -3.66
N VAL A 76 -17.07 -3.30 -4.32
CA VAL A 76 -17.79 -2.05 -4.07
C VAL A 76 -18.19 -2.05 -2.58
N ALA A 77 -17.71 -1.07 -1.82
CA ALA A 77 -18.31 -0.73 -0.53
C ALA A 77 -19.77 -0.31 -0.78
N ASP A 78 -20.62 -0.26 0.24
CA ASP A 78 -21.94 0.38 0.12
C ASP A 78 -21.82 1.66 -0.73
N VAL A 79 -22.68 1.84 -1.75
CA VAL A 79 -22.58 2.94 -2.72
C VAL A 79 -22.63 4.30 -2.03
N ASN A 80 -23.24 4.36 -0.84
CA ASN A 80 -23.29 5.54 0.02
C ASN A 80 -22.00 5.78 0.85
N LYS A 81 -21.01 4.89 0.75
CA LYS A 81 -19.76 4.87 1.54
C LYS A 81 -18.51 4.79 0.66
N ILE A 82 -18.64 5.14 -0.61
CA ILE A 82 -17.58 5.07 -1.63
C ILE A 82 -16.32 5.87 -1.25
N ASP A 83 -16.48 6.94 -0.47
CA ASP A 83 -15.39 7.83 -0.02
C ASP A 83 -14.83 7.48 1.37
N VAL A 84 -15.28 6.38 1.99
CA VAL A 84 -14.82 5.98 3.31
C VAL A 84 -13.54 5.15 3.19
N GLN A 85 -12.52 5.53 3.96
CA GLN A 85 -11.29 4.74 4.09
C GLN A 85 -11.57 3.42 4.81
N HIS A 86 -11.11 2.31 4.23
CA HIS A 86 -11.27 1.00 4.84
C HIS A 86 -9.92 0.29 4.91
N GLY A 87 -9.44 -0.04 6.12
CA GLY A 87 -8.23 -0.86 6.28
C GLY A 87 -8.37 -2.22 5.59
N VAL A 88 -7.26 -2.83 5.16
CA VAL A 88 -7.28 -4.08 4.37
C VAL A 88 -6.87 -5.28 5.20
N ARG A 89 -7.52 -6.41 4.93
CA ARG A 89 -7.24 -7.68 5.60
C ARG A 89 -6.48 -8.65 4.68
N PRO A 90 -5.46 -9.37 5.18
CA PRO A 90 -4.89 -10.50 4.46
C PRO A 90 -5.88 -11.65 4.29
N GLY A 91 -5.73 -12.41 3.19
CA GLY A 91 -6.38 -13.69 2.99
C GLY A 91 -7.32 -13.75 1.78
N ILE A 92 -7.69 -14.97 1.41
CA ILE A 92 -8.63 -15.22 0.32
C ILE A 92 -9.97 -14.57 0.69
N PRO A 93 -10.52 -13.69 -0.16
CA PRO A 93 -11.79 -13.08 0.11
C PRO A 93 -12.89 -14.14 0.26
N ARG A 94 -13.52 -14.20 1.44
CA ARG A 94 -14.66 -15.12 1.72
C ARG A 94 -15.99 -14.37 1.57
N GLY A 95 -17.03 -15.08 1.13
CA GLY A 95 -18.40 -14.58 0.98
C GLY A 95 -18.86 -14.38 -0.46
N ASN A 96 -20.18 -14.37 -0.68
CA ASN A 96 -20.86 -14.33 -1.99
C ASN A 96 -20.73 -13.00 -2.76
N GLY A 97 -19.84 -12.08 -2.33
CA GLY A 97 -19.61 -10.83 -3.03
C GLY A 97 -18.71 -11.02 -4.25
N THR A 98 -19.02 -10.36 -5.37
CA THR A 98 -18.15 -10.35 -6.55
C THR A 98 -16.88 -9.52 -6.28
N TRP A 99 -15.89 -10.15 -5.66
CA TRP A 99 -14.54 -9.60 -5.53
C TRP A 99 -13.89 -9.48 -6.90
N ARG A 100 -13.39 -8.29 -7.21
CA ARG A 100 -12.77 -7.95 -8.49
C ARG A 100 -11.26 -7.85 -8.29
N PRO A 101 -10.45 -8.39 -9.23
CA PRO A 101 -9.03 -8.08 -9.26
C PRO A 101 -8.83 -6.59 -9.54
N LEU A 102 -7.76 -6.04 -8.98
CA LEU A 102 -7.26 -4.74 -9.41
C LEU A 102 -6.70 -4.88 -10.83
N ASN A 103 -7.10 -4.00 -11.74
CA ASN A 103 -6.68 -3.99 -13.13
C ASN A 103 -5.90 -2.72 -13.46
N ALA A 104 -5.34 -2.67 -14.68
CA ALA A 104 -4.47 -1.58 -15.13
C ALA A 104 -5.13 -0.19 -15.19
N LEU A 105 -6.47 -0.10 -15.06
CA LEU A 105 -7.20 1.17 -15.05
C LEU A 105 -7.25 1.81 -13.66
N GLN A 106 -6.78 1.09 -12.64
CA GLN A 106 -6.87 1.47 -11.24
C GLN A 106 -5.48 1.80 -10.73
N ARG A 107 -5.21 3.10 -10.56
CA ARG A 107 -3.90 3.58 -10.16
C ARG A 107 -3.70 3.39 -8.67
N LEU A 108 -2.51 2.93 -8.27
CA LEU A 108 -2.10 2.89 -6.89
C LEU A 108 -1.44 4.22 -6.54
N GLU A 109 -1.88 4.82 -5.44
CA GLU A 109 -1.39 6.09 -4.93
C GLU A 109 -0.98 5.89 -3.48
N ILE A 110 0.28 6.17 -3.13
CA ILE A 110 0.71 6.08 -1.74
C ILE A 110 0.15 7.26 -0.94
N LEU A 111 -0.29 6.99 0.28
CA LEU A 111 -0.73 7.99 1.24
C LEU A 111 0.36 8.25 2.29
N GLY A 112 1.09 7.21 2.68
CA GLY A 112 2.23 7.35 3.56
C GLY A 112 2.96 6.03 3.80
N LEU A 113 4.24 6.16 4.12
CA LEU A 113 5.13 5.10 4.55
C LEU A 113 5.66 5.43 5.95
N PHE A 114 5.35 4.59 6.92
CA PHE A 114 5.69 4.76 8.32
C PHE A 114 6.76 3.73 8.68
N PHE A 115 7.81 4.16 9.36
CA PHE A 115 8.88 3.25 9.78
C PHE A 115 9.67 3.83 10.94
N THR A 116 10.36 2.93 11.64
CA THR A 116 11.32 3.23 12.69
C THR A 116 12.71 2.94 12.15
N ASP A 117 13.63 3.90 12.25
CA ASP A 117 15.02 3.70 11.82
C ASP A 117 15.82 2.85 12.83
N LYS A 118 17.11 2.64 12.55
CA LYS A 118 18.00 1.84 13.40
C LYS A 118 18.21 2.44 14.80
N ASP A 119 18.07 3.76 14.92
CA ASP A 119 18.31 4.51 16.15
C ASP A 119 17.02 4.64 16.98
N GLY A 120 15.92 4.07 16.49
CA GLY A 120 14.61 4.07 17.14
C GLY A 120 13.77 5.31 16.83
N ALA A 121 14.22 6.19 15.92
CA ALA A 121 13.45 7.36 15.53
C ALA A 121 12.35 6.99 14.52
N GLN A 122 11.17 7.56 14.73
CA GLN A 122 9.99 7.30 13.91
C GLN A 122 9.85 8.35 12.80
N TRP A 123 9.62 7.86 11.59
CA TRP A 123 9.58 8.65 10.38
C TRP A 123 8.34 8.35 9.55
N VAL A 124 7.87 9.38 8.86
CA VAL A 124 6.83 9.27 7.83
C VAL A 124 7.39 9.80 6.52
N ARG A 125 7.23 9.02 5.45
CA ARG A 125 7.37 9.51 4.08
C ARG A 125 6.00 9.65 3.42
N ASP A 126 5.62 10.88 3.10
CA ASP A 126 4.29 11.22 2.58
C ASP A 126 4.12 10.92 1.08
N GLU A 127 2.95 11.24 0.54
CA GLU A 127 2.62 11.10 -0.89
C GLU A 127 3.54 11.91 -1.82
N LYS A 128 4.12 13.02 -1.34
CA LYS A 128 5.05 13.89 -2.07
C LYS A 128 6.50 13.48 -1.90
N SER A 129 6.74 12.35 -1.24
CA SER A 129 8.07 11.85 -0.88
C SER A 129 8.82 12.78 0.09
N HIS A 130 8.14 13.65 0.83
CA HIS A 130 8.75 14.40 1.92
C HIS A 130 8.94 13.48 3.13
N LEU A 131 10.08 13.63 3.82
CA LEU A 131 10.40 12.87 5.02
C LEU A 131 10.22 13.77 6.24
N GLU A 132 9.36 13.36 7.16
CA GLU A 132 9.07 14.12 8.37
C GLU A 132 9.18 13.22 9.59
N ALA A 133 9.71 13.76 10.69
CA ALA A 133 9.67 13.08 11.98
C ALA A 133 8.20 12.98 12.41
N GLN A 134 7.78 11.81 12.89
CA GLN A 134 6.37 11.57 13.17
C GLN A 134 5.91 12.39 14.39
N SER A 135 5.26 13.55 14.18
CA SER A 135 4.70 14.39 15.26
C SER A 135 3.23 14.09 15.56
N ASP A 136 2.47 13.67 14.54
CA ASP A 136 1.03 13.42 14.64
C ASP A 136 0.67 12.04 14.08
N ILE A 137 0.05 11.20 14.92
CA ILE A 137 -0.28 9.82 14.57
C ILE A 137 -1.56 9.82 13.71
N ILE A 138 -1.42 9.81 12.38
CA ILE A 138 -2.49 9.28 11.53
C ILE A 138 -2.54 7.77 11.78
N SER A 139 -3.35 7.36 12.74
CA SER A 139 -3.57 5.94 13.03
C SER A 139 -4.49 5.38 11.95
N TYR A 140 -3.90 4.67 11.00
CA TYR A 140 -4.70 3.82 10.13
C TYR A 140 -5.19 2.63 10.94
N PRO A 141 -6.49 2.27 10.88
CA PRO A 141 -6.96 1.05 11.49
C PRO A 141 -6.07 -0.10 10.98
N GLY A 142 -5.64 -0.97 11.90
CA GLY A 142 -4.83 -2.16 11.61
C GLY A 142 -5.55 -3.13 10.68
N GLU A 143 -5.21 -4.43 10.73
CA GLU A 143 -5.84 -5.45 9.87
C GLU A 143 -7.33 -5.15 9.64
N GLY A 144 -7.69 -4.93 8.38
CA GLY A 144 -9.02 -4.47 8.01
C GLY A 144 -10.10 -5.35 8.63
N PRO A 145 -11.27 -4.79 8.99
CA PRO A 145 -12.35 -5.58 9.55
C PRO A 145 -12.77 -6.68 8.55
N ALA A 146 -13.41 -7.75 9.04
CA ALA A 146 -13.83 -8.88 8.19
C ALA A 146 -14.72 -8.46 7.00
N ASN A 147 -15.37 -7.30 7.08
CA ASN A 147 -16.21 -6.73 6.03
C ASN A 147 -15.48 -5.70 5.14
N SER A 148 -14.18 -5.42 5.35
CA SER A 148 -13.41 -4.48 4.56
C SER A 148 -13.59 -4.74 3.05
N PRO A 149 -13.72 -3.72 2.20
CA PRO A 149 -13.87 -3.86 0.76
C PRO A 149 -12.57 -4.13 0.02
N GLY A 150 -11.40 -4.21 0.69
CA GLY A 150 -10.11 -4.55 0.08
C GLY A 150 -9.42 -5.76 0.72
N ARG A 151 -8.68 -6.55 -0.07
CA ARG A 151 -7.91 -7.73 0.38
C ARG A 151 -6.57 -7.83 -0.35
N ILE A 152 -5.57 -8.37 0.35
CA ILE A 152 -4.37 -8.97 -0.27
C ILE A 152 -4.46 -10.49 -0.17
N VAL A 153 -4.24 -11.19 -1.26
CA VAL A 153 -4.36 -12.66 -1.34
C VAL A 153 -3.05 -13.36 -0.97
N ARG A 154 -1.91 -12.68 -1.15
CA ARG A 154 -0.57 -13.22 -0.88
C ARG A 154 0.21 -12.28 0.03
N ALA A 155 1.12 -12.85 0.82
CA ALA A 155 2.05 -12.08 1.62
C ALA A 155 3.02 -11.28 0.71
N PRO A 156 3.28 -10.00 1.01
CA PRO A 156 4.29 -9.23 0.29
C PRO A 156 5.65 -9.93 0.35
N GLN A 157 6.35 -9.93 -0.79
CA GLN A 157 7.67 -10.53 -0.91
C GLN A 157 8.72 -9.43 -0.95
N VAL A 158 9.72 -9.52 -0.07
CA VAL A 158 10.88 -8.64 -0.05
C VAL A 158 11.90 -9.15 -1.06
N LYS A 159 12.40 -8.27 -1.91
CA LYS A 159 13.45 -8.56 -2.88
C LYS A 159 14.66 -7.66 -2.66
N PRO A 160 15.90 -8.13 -2.90
CA PRO A 160 17.05 -7.25 -2.89
C PRO A 160 16.99 -6.26 -4.07
N LEU A 161 17.54 -5.07 -3.85
CA LEU A 161 17.82 -4.08 -4.87
C LEU A 161 19.25 -4.29 -5.39
N ASP A 162 19.47 -3.96 -6.67
CA ASP A 162 20.80 -4.05 -7.29
C ASP A 162 21.79 -3.03 -6.73
N SER A 163 21.29 -1.91 -6.19
CA SER A 163 22.12 -0.89 -5.54
C SER A 163 21.42 -0.25 -4.35
N CYS A 164 22.22 0.03 -3.33
CA CYS A 164 21.89 0.96 -2.26
C CYS A 164 22.25 2.37 -2.75
N GLY A 165 21.35 3.34 -2.55
CA GLY A 165 21.72 4.73 -2.78
C GLY A 165 22.35 5.27 -1.51
N GLU A 166 23.64 5.61 -1.53
CA GLU A 166 24.15 6.59 -0.57
C GLU A 166 23.37 7.90 -0.74
N GLY A 167 23.22 8.60 0.39
CA GLY A 167 22.38 9.76 0.59
C GLY A 167 22.33 10.75 -0.55
#